data_AF-A0A327YD41-F1
#
_entry.id   AF-A0A327YD41-F1
#
_cell.length_a   1.000
_cell.length_b   1.000
_cell.length_c   1.000
_cell.angle_alpha   90.00
_cell.angle_beta   90.00
_cell.angle_gamma   90.00
#
_symmetry.space_group_name_H-M   'P 1'
#
loop_
_entity.id
_entity.type
_entity.pdbx_description
1 polymer ?
#
loop_
_entity_poly.entity_id
_entity_poly.type
_entity_poly.pdbx_seq_one_letter_code
_entity_poly.pdbx_strand_id
1 'polypeptide(L)'
;MVVAASMSVSKRGIEFKRTFWFVFLGITVSVSSSICLWLIFHVIPFQAQYIIPVAGMFSGTAMVASGVVLESMKKQEGKDEKEIKRNAIKIAMIPTIDTLKTMGLVQIPGTMTGMILAGAEPIAAVKYQIFIVFTLLVVASISSMIVCILNYRAFYKANFIEQTYQNKLSI
;
A
#
# COMPACT_ATOMS: atom_id res chain seq x y z
N MET A 1 -6.59 -9.22 -9.19
CA MET A 1 -6.66 -8.44 -7.93
C MET A 1 -6.08 -7.03 -8.08
N VAL A 2 -4.83 -6.87 -8.55
CA VAL A 2 -4.16 -5.55 -8.69
C VAL A 2 -4.95 -4.52 -9.50
N VAL A 3 -5.57 -4.94 -10.62
CA VAL A 3 -6.43 -4.05 -11.43
C VAL A 3 -7.61 -3.51 -10.61
N ALA A 4 -8.32 -4.37 -9.88
CA ALA A 4 -9.45 -3.96 -9.03
C ALA A 4 -9.01 -3.03 -7.89
N ALA A 5 -7.89 -3.34 -7.25
CA ALA A 5 -7.28 -2.47 -6.24
C ALA A 5 -6.95 -1.08 -6.82
N SER A 6 -6.36 -1.05 -8.01
CA SER A 6 -5.99 0.19 -8.69
C SER A 6 -7.24 1.00 -9.06
N MET A 7 -8.30 0.36 -9.58
CA MET A 7 -9.57 1.02 -9.87
C MET A 7 -10.20 1.63 -8.62
N SER A 8 -10.16 0.94 -7.47
CA SER A 8 -10.69 1.42 -6.20
C SER A 8 -9.94 2.67 -5.71
N VAL A 9 -8.61 2.63 -5.77
CA VAL A 9 -7.75 3.74 -5.32
C VAL A 9 -7.81 4.94 -6.26
N SER A 10 -7.92 4.71 -7.57
CA SER A 10 -7.89 5.79 -8.58
C SER A 10 -9.04 6.78 -8.46
N LYS A 11 -10.15 6.36 -7.87
CA LYS A 11 -11.27 7.25 -7.52
C LYS A 11 -10.88 8.33 -6.50
N ARG A 12 -9.81 8.10 -5.73
CA ARG A 12 -9.26 9.04 -4.76
C ARG A 12 -8.23 9.99 -5.37
N GLY A 13 -7.85 9.81 -6.63
CA GLY A 13 -6.96 10.73 -7.36
C GLY A 13 -7.65 12.02 -7.80
N ILE A 14 -6.89 12.90 -8.45
CA ILE A 14 -7.45 14.10 -9.13
C ILE A 14 -7.83 13.73 -10.57
N GLU A 15 -6.93 13.07 -11.30
CA GLU A 15 -7.18 12.56 -12.65
C GLU A 15 -7.27 11.03 -12.64
N PHE A 16 -8.44 10.47 -12.90
CA PHE A 16 -8.69 9.02 -12.80
C PHE A 16 -7.72 8.19 -13.67
N LYS A 17 -7.62 8.51 -14.97
CA LYS A 17 -6.85 7.71 -15.94
C LYS A 17 -5.35 7.70 -15.63
N ARG A 18 -4.80 8.84 -15.21
CA ARG A 18 -3.36 8.96 -14.87
C ARG A 18 -3.06 8.33 -13.51
N THR A 19 -3.90 8.59 -12.52
CA THR A 19 -3.76 7.99 -11.17
C THR A 19 -3.81 6.46 -11.26
N PHE A 20 -4.69 5.92 -12.11
CA PHE A 20 -4.80 4.48 -12.34
C PHE A 20 -3.51 3.83 -12.79
N TRP A 21 -2.84 4.37 -13.81
CA TRP A 21 -1.58 3.82 -14.28
C TRP A 21 -0.47 3.90 -13.23
N PHE A 22 -0.38 5.01 -12.49
CA PHE A 22 0.63 5.16 -11.45
C PHE A 22 0.40 4.26 -10.25
N VAL A 23 -0.85 4.09 -9.82
CA VAL A 23 -1.20 3.17 -8.73
C VAL A 23 -1.01 1.72 -9.17
N PHE A 24 -1.43 1.38 -10.39
CA PHE A 24 -1.24 0.05 -10.94
C PHE A 24 0.24 -0.33 -10.99
N LEU A 25 1.09 0.57 -11.44
CA LEU A 25 2.53 0.37 -11.47
C LEU A 25 3.12 0.27 -10.05
N GLY A 26 2.69 1.13 -9.12
CA GLY A 26 3.15 1.11 -7.74
C GLY A 26 2.81 -0.20 -7.00
N ILE A 27 1.57 -0.68 -7.14
CA ILE A 27 1.13 -1.95 -6.54
C ILE A 27 1.83 -3.14 -7.21
N THR A 28 1.94 -3.14 -8.54
CA THR A 28 2.59 -4.23 -9.26
C THR A 28 4.06 -4.34 -8.85
N VAL A 29 4.80 -3.23 -8.86
CA VAL A 29 6.22 -3.21 -8.49
C VAL A 29 6.42 -3.65 -7.03
N SER A 30 5.61 -3.16 -6.09
CA SER A 30 5.75 -3.56 -4.68
C SER A 30 5.46 -5.04 -4.48
N VAL A 31 4.32 -5.55 -4.99
CA VAL A 31 3.92 -6.95 -4.83
C VAL A 31 4.90 -7.90 -5.53
N SER A 32 5.27 -7.59 -6.78
CA SER A 32 6.22 -8.41 -7.54
C SER A 32 7.60 -8.42 -6.88
N SER A 33 8.09 -7.28 -6.38
CA SER A 33 9.39 -7.22 -5.70
C SER A 33 9.42 -8.07 -4.42
N SER A 34 8.36 -8.03 -3.60
CA SER A 34 8.28 -8.80 -2.37
C SER A 34 8.13 -10.31 -2.62
N ILE A 35 7.29 -10.71 -3.59
CA ILE A 35 7.18 -12.12 -3.96
C ILE A 35 8.49 -12.62 -4.57
N CYS A 36 9.12 -11.84 -5.45
CA CYS A 36 10.41 -12.20 -6.04
C CYS A 36 11.48 -12.44 -4.97
N LEU A 37 11.56 -11.57 -3.95
CA LEU A 37 12.45 -11.77 -2.81
C LEU A 37 12.18 -13.09 -2.09
N TRP A 38 10.92 -13.41 -1.81
CA TRP A 38 10.56 -14.68 -1.15
C TRP A 38 11.00 -15.92 -1.95
N LEU A 39 10.87 -15.86 -3.29
CA LEU A 39 11.27 -16.96 -4.17
C LEU A 39 12.78 -17.12 -4.26
N ILE A 40 13.53 -16.02 -4.37
CA ILE A 40 15.00 -16.06 -4.43
C ILE A 40 15.56 -16.68 -3.15
N PHE A 41 15.08 -16.23 -1.99
CA PHE A 41 15.56 -16.71 -0.69
C PHE A 41 14.97 -18.08 -0.28
N HIS A 42 14.16 -18.71 -1.15
CA HIS A 42 13.52 -20.01 -0.89
C HIS A 42 12.81 -20.08 0.47
N VAL A 43 12.23 -18.95 0.91
CA VAL A 43 11.57 -18.89 2.23
C VAL A 43 10.27 -19.68 2.22
N ILE A 44 9.62 -19.81 1.05
CA ILE A 44 8.32 -20.46 0.88
C ILE A 44 8.33 -21.37 -0.35
N PRO A 45 7.77 -22.59 -0.26
CA PRO A 45 7.66 -23.47 -1.42
C PRO A 45 6.72 -22.83 -2.46
N PHE A 46 7.08 -22.93 -3.73
CA PHE A 46 6.30 -22.38 -4.84
C PHE A 46 5.01 -23.20 -5.06
N GLN A 47 4.05 -23.06 -4.16
CA GLN A 47 2.78 -23.76 -4.16
C GLN A 47 1.63 -22.75 -4.16
N ALA A 48 0.61 -23.02 -4.98
CA ALA A 48 -0.53 -22.13 -5.17
C ALA A 48 -1.26 -21.78 -3.86
N GLN A 49 -1.34 -22.72 -2.93
CA GLN A 49 -2.00 -22.56 -1.62
C GLN A 49 -1.38 -21.46 -0.75
N TYR A 50 -0.10 -21.13 -0.92
CA TYR A 50 0.56 -20.04 -0.19
C TYR A 50 0.59 -18.75 -1.02
N ILE A 51 0.91 -18.86 -2.31
CA ILE A 51 1.12 -17.69 -3.16
C ILE A 51 -0.18 -16.90 -3.38
N ILE A 52 -1.31 -17.60 -3.60
CA ILE A 52 -2.59 -16.93 -3.90
C ILE A 52 -3.06 -16.07 -2.71
N PRO A 53 -3.15 -16.59 -1.47
CA PRO A 53 -3.53 -15.76 -0.32
C PRO A 53 -2.54 -14.62 -0.05
N VAL A 54 -1.23 -14.88 -0.14
CA VAL A 54 -0.19 -13.89 0.13
C VAL A 54 -0.22 -12.74 -0.88
N ALA A 55 -0.34 -13.05 -2.17
CA ALA A 55 -0.45 -12.03 -3.21
C ALA A 55 -1.70 -11.15 -3.01
N GLY A 56 -2.79 -11.75 -2.54
CA GLY A 56 -4.01 -11.03 -2.14
C GLY A 56 -3.76 -10.07 -0.98
N MET A 57 -3.11 -10.53 0.10
CA MET A 57 -2.76 -9.71 1.26
C MET A 57 -1.84 -8.55 0.86
N PHE A 58 -0.80 -8.81 0.07
CA PHE A 58 0.17 -7.80 -0.36
C PHE A 58 -0.51 -6.73 -1.23
N SER A 59 -1.33 -7.17 -2.18
CA SER A 59 -2.12 -6.26 -3.03
C SER A 59 -3.09 -5.41 -2.20
N GLY A 60 -3.74 -5.99 -1.19
CA GLY A 60 -4.66 -5.29 -0.30
C GLY A 60 -3.97 -4.23 0.55
N THR A 61 -2.83 -4.54 1.14
CA THR A 61 -2.03 -3.57 1.91
C THR A 61 -1.54 -2.44 1.01
N ALA A 62 -1.02 -2.76 -0.19
CA ALA A 62 -0.59 -1.76 -1.16
C ALA A 62 -1.75 -0.84 -1.60
N MET A 63 -2.95 -1.40 -1.79
CA MET A 63 -4.18 -0.65 -2.09
C MET A 63 -4.50 0.38 -0.99
N VAL A 64 -4.55 -0.07 0.26
CA VAL A 64 -4.87 0.79 1.41
C VAL A 64 -3.84 1.91 1.55
N ALA A 65 -2.54 1.56 1.56
CA ALA A 65 -1.46 2.53 1.68
C ALA A 65 -1.50 3.57 0.55
N SER A 66 -1.63 3.13 -0.71
CA SER A 66 -1.71 4.02 -1.87
C SER A 66 -2.93 4.96 -1.80
N GLY A 67 -4.08 4.45 -1.37
CA GLY A 67 -5.28 5.26 -1.19
C GLY A 67 -5.14 6.32 -0.11
N VAL A 68 -4.46 6.00 1.00
CA VAL A 68 -4.20 6.96 2.08
C VAL A 68 -3.16 8.00 1.66
N VAL A 69 -2.16 7.65 0.85
CA VAL A 69 -1.21 8.62 0.27
C VAL A 69 -1.95 9.70 -0.53
N LEU A 70 -2.80 9.28 -1.47
CA LEU A 70 -3.52 10.23 -2.33
C LEU A 70 -4.44 11.16 -1.51
N GLU A 71 -5.14 10.60 -0.53
CA GLU A 71 -5.99 11.37 0.39
C GLU A 71 -5.18 12.34 1.26
N SER A 72 -4.02 11.91 1.75
CA SER A 72 -3.16 12.72 2.61
C SER A 72 -2.48 13.86 1.84
N MET A 73 -2.21 13.67 0.54
CA MET A 73 -1.69 14.72 -0.32
C MET A 73 -2.73 15.82 -0.57
N LYS A 74 -4.00 15.43 -0.83
CA LYS A 74 -5.13 16.36 -0.99
C LYS A 74 -5.31 17.31 0.20
N LYS A 75 -5.06 16.84 1.42
CA LYS A 75 -5.24 17.62 2.65
C LYS A 75 -4.09 18.57 2.98
N GLN A 76 -3.01 18.57 2.19
CA GLN A 76 -1.79 19.32 2.49
C GLN A 76 -1.51 20.40 1.44
N GLU A 77 -2.34 21.44 1.44
CA GLU A 77 -2.14 22.63 0.60
C GLU A 77 -1.12 23.60 1.24
N GLY A 78 -0.37 24.31 0.40
CA GLY A 78 0.56 25.38 0.85
C GLY A 78 1.84 24.92 1.55
N LYS A 79 2.11 23.61 1.63
CA LYS A 79 3.34 23.05 2.23
C LYS A 79 4.42 22.77 1.20
N ASP A 80 5.68 22.72 1.67
CA ASP A 80 6.82 22.34 0.82
C ASP A 80 6.69 20.89 0.31
N GLU A 81 7.24 20.64 -0.89
CA GLU A 81 7.21 19.33 -1.55
C GLU A 81 7.70 18.20 -0.64
N LYS A 82 8.83 18.43 0.05
CA LYS A 82 9.44 17.43 0.92
C LYS A 82 8.57 17.12 2.11
N GLU A 83 7.89 18.12 2.66
CA GLU A 83 7.00 17.96 3.81
C GLU A 83 5.74 17.18 3.42
N ILE A 84 5.12 17.52 2.29
CA ILE A 84 3.94 16.80 1.77
C ILE A 84 4.26 15.32 1.57
N LYS A 85 5.35 15.00 0.87
CA LYS A 85 5.75 13.62 0.60
C LYS A 85 6.01 12.85 1.91
N ARG A 86 6.78 13.44 2.82
CA ARG A 86 7.13 12.81 4.11
C ARG A 86 5.89 12.54 4.95
N ASN A 87 4.98 13.51 5.06
CA ASN A 87 3.77 13.37 5.84
C ASN A 87 2.79 12.38 5.20
N ALA A 88 2.61 12.44 3.87
CA ALA A 88 1.73 11.53 3.17
C ALA A 88 2.16 10.06 3.35
N ILE A 89 3.46 9.77 3.22
CA ILE A 89 4.01 8.43 3.45
C ILE A 89 3.83 8.01 4.92
N LYS A 90 4.14 8.90 5.88
CA LYS A 90 3.96 8.61 7.31
C LYS A 90 2.50 8.25 7.64
N ILE A 91 1.54 9.04 7.15
CA ILE A 91 0.11 8.83 7.38
C ILE A 91 -0.35 7.53 6.73
N ALA A 92 0.13 7.23 5.52
CA ALA A 92 -0.19 5.98 4.81
C ALA A 92 0.32 4.71 5.50
N MET A 93 1.35 4.82 6.34
CA MET A 93 1.88 3.69 7.10
C MET A 93 1.07 3.38 8.37
N ILE A 94 0.30 4.32 8.90
CA ILE A 94 -0.46 4.17 10.16
C ILE A 94 -1.33 2.90 10.15
N PRO A 95 -2.18 2.63 9.14
CA PRO A 95 -3.04 1.45 9.15
C PRO A 95 -2.26 0.12 9.17
N THR A 96 -1.10 0.08 8.50
CA THR A 96 -0.26 -1.12 8.45
C THR A 96 0.41 -1.37 9.79
N ILE A 97 0.90 -0.30 10.43
CA ILE A 97 1.50 -0.37 11.76
C ILE A 97 0.46 -0.77 12.81
N ASP A 98 -0.74 -0.21 12.74
CA ASP A 98 -1.80 -0.55 13.70
C ASP A 98 -2.28 -1.98 13.52
N THR A 99 -2.38 -2.47 12.29
CA THR A 99 -2.63 -3.90 12.03
C THR A 99 -1.55 -4.78 12.66
N LEU A 100 -0.28 -4.43 12.52
CA LEU A 100 0.82 -5.17 13.12
C LEU A 100 0.75 -5.18 14.65
N LYS A 101 0.49 -4.02 15.27
CA LYS A 101 0.31 -3.93 16.74
C LYS A 101 -0.84 -4.83 17.20
N THR A 102 -1.98 -4.77 16.51
CA THR A 102 -3.14 -5.59 16.85
C THR A 102 -2.85 -7.09 16.73
N MET A 103 -2.14 -7.51 15.68
CA MET A 103 -1.69 -8.91 15.52
C MET A 103 -0.71 -9.36 16.62
N GLY A 104 0.16 -8.45 17.08
CA GLY A 104 1.13 -8.76 18.15
C GLY A 104 0.53 -8.77 19.56
N LEU A 105 -0.54 -8.01 19.80
CA LEU A 105 -1.10 -7.82 21.14
C LEU A 105 -2.31 -8.70 21.44
N VAL A 106 -3.26 -8.80 20.51
CA VAL A 106 -4.60 -9.35 20.83
C VAL A 106 -5.20 -10.26 19.77
N GLN A 107 -4.72 -10.21 18.52
CA GLN A 107 -5.37 -10.91 17.42
C GLN A 107 -4.49 -12.02 16.84
N ILE A 108 -5.01 -13.25 16.82
CA ILE A 108 -4.42 -14.34 16.05
C ILE A 108 -4.90 -14.20 14.59
N PRO A 109 -4.01 -14.01 13.61
CA PRO A 109 -4.41 -13.84 12.20
C PRO A 109 -5.17 -15.06 11.66
N GLY A 110 -6.20 -14.81 10.86
CA GLY A 110 -7.08 -15.88 10.37
C GLY A 110 -6.38 -16.96 9.55
N THR A 111 -5.36 -16.61 8.76
CA THR A 111 -4.51 -17.56 8.02
C THR A 111 -3.72 -18.46 8.96
N MET A 112 -3.22 -17.91 10.07
CA MET A 112 -2.49 -18.66 11.08
C MET A 112 -3.44 -19.62 11.83
N THR A 113 -4.59 -19.13 12.28
CA THR A 113 -5.62 -19.98 12.91
C THR A 113 -6.09 -21.07 11.95
N GLY A 114 -6.30 -20.74 10.67
CA GLY A 114 -6.70 -21.72 9.65
C GLY A 114 -5.69 -22.85 9.47
N MET A 115 -4.39 -22.54 9.44
CA MET A 115 -3.35 -23.57 9.40
C MET A 115 -3.35 -24.45 10.65
N ILE A 116 -3.50 -23.85 11.83
CA ILE A 116 -3.54 -24.58 13.10
C ILE A 116 -4.75 -25.53 13.16
N LEU A 117 -5.95 -25.04 12.78
CA LEU A 117 -7.17 -25.84 12.74
C LEU A 117 -7.11 -26.97 11.70
N ALA A 118 -6.36 -26.77 10.61
CA ALA A 118 -6.08 -27.81 9.61
C ALA A 118 -5.04 -28.86 10.06
N GLY A 119 -4.54 -28.76 11.30
CA GLY A 119 -3.59 -29.72 11.88
C GLY A 119 -2.12 -29.40 11.60
N ALA A 120 -1.80 -28.21 11.08
CA ALA A 120 -0.40 -27.79 10.93
C ALA A 120 0.23 -27.50 12.31
N GLU A 121 1.55 -27.68 12.40
CA GLU A 121 2.30 -27.38 13.62
C GLU A 121 2.16 -25.88 13.98
N PRO A 122 1.72 -25.52 15.20
CA PRO A 122 1.51 -24.13 15.60
C PRO A 122 2.76 -23.25 15.45
N ILE A 123 3.94 -23.80 15.77
CA ILE A 123 5.21 -23.08 15.71
C ILE A 123 5.54 -22.70 14.26
N ALA A 124 5.29 -23.59 13.30
CA ALA A 124 5.49 -23.30 11.88
C ALA A 124 4.54 -22.22 11.38
N ALA A 125 3.25 -22.29 11.77
CA ALA A 125 2.23 -21.30 11.42
C ALA A 125 2.57 -19.89 11.93
N VAL A 126 3.04 -19.78 13.18
CA VAL A 126 3.48 -18.51 13.79
C VAL A 126 4.66 -17.91 13.01
N LYS A 127 5.70 -18.70 12.74
CA LYS A 127 6.91 -18.25 12.04
C LYS A 127 6.57 -17.70 10.66
N TYR A 128 5.71 -18.42 9.93
CA TYR A 128 5.19 -17.96 8.64
C TYR A 128 4.51 -16.62 8.79
N GLN A 129 3.57 -16.51 9.72
CA GLN A 129 2.75 -15.33 9.90
C GLN A 129 3.59 -14.09 10.25
N ILE A 130 4.58 -14.22 11.14
CA ILE A 130 5.51 -13.13 11.46
C ILE A 130 6.21 -12.62 10.20
N PHE A 131 6.68 -13.53 9.34
CA PHE A 131 7.33 -13.18 8.09
C PHE A 131 6.40 -12.46 7.11
N ILE A 132 5.13 -12.88 7.01
CA ILE A 132 4.10 -12.17 6.22
C ILE A 132 3.96 -10.74 6.72
N VAL A 133 3.79 -10.56 8.03
CA VAL A 133 3.51 -9.25 8.65
C VAL A 133 4.65 -8.26 8.42
N PHE A 134 5.91 -8.68 8.54
CA PHE A 134 7.06 -7.84 8.16
C PHE A 134 7.04 -7.47 6.68
N THR A 135 6.67 -8.42 5.81
CA THR A 135 6.59 -8.16 4.37
C THR A 135 5.46 -7.18 4.03
N LEU A 136 4.34 -7.19 4.76
CA LEU A 136 3.27 -6.18 4.60
C LEU A 136 3.78 -4.76 4.85
N LEU A 137 4.63 -4.55 5.87
CA LEU A 137 5.27 -3.25 6.11
C LEU A 137 6.13 -2.81 4.93
N VAL A 138 6.91 -3.74 4.35
CA VAL A 138 7.76 -3.46 3.18
C VAL A 138 6.89 -3.09 1.98
N VAL A 139 5.85 -3.86 1.69
CA VAL A 139 4.91 -3.61 0.59
C VAL A 139 4.21 -2.26 0.74
N ALA A 140 3.74 -1.92 1.95
CA ALA A 140 3.13 -0.63 2.24
C ALA A 140 4.11 0.53 2.01
N SER A 141 5.37 0.36 2.42
CA SER A 141 6.41 1.38 2.27
C SER A 141 6.78 1.62 0.80
N ILE A 142 7.01 0.55 0.03
CA ILE A 142 7.37 0.65 -1.39
C ILE A 142 6.22 1.24 -2.19
N SER A 143 4.99 0.73 -2.00
CA SER A 143 3.81 1.22 -2.72
C SER A 143 3.51 2.68 -2.42
N SER A 144 3.52 3.09 -1.14
CA SER A 144 3.30 4.48 -0.75
C SER A 144 4.36 5.42 -1.34
N MET A 145 5.63 5.02 -1.35
CA MET A 145 6.71 5.83 -1.92
C MET A 145 6.57 6.00 -3.44
N ILE A 146 6.33 4.91 -4.19
CA ILE A 146 6.17 4.97 -5.65
C ILE A 146 4.95 5.82 -6.02
N VAL A 147 3.80 5.56 -5.40
CA VAL A 147 2.56 6.28 -5.70
C VAL A 147 2.67 7.76 -5.35
N CYS A 148 3.31 8.09 -4.22
CA CYS A 148 3.54 9.48 -3.81
C CYS A 148 4.41 10.23 -4.82
N ILE A 149 5.55 9.65 -5.23
CA ILE A 149 6.49 10.29 -6.16
C ILE A 149 5.83 10.50 -7.54
N LEU A 150 5.16 9.48 -8.08
CA LEU A 150 4.55 9.55 -9.41
C LEU A 150 3.34 10.49 -9.46
N ASN A 151 2.50 10.49 -8.42
CA ASN A 151 1.33 11.37 -8.37
C ASN A 151 1.62 12.80 -7.90
N TYR A 152 2.81 13.09 -7.37
CA TYR A 152 3.13 14.45 -6.92
C TYR A 152 3.06 15.49 -8.05
N ARG A 153 3.63 15.19 -9.22
CA ARG A 153 3.56 16.10 -10.38
C ARG A 153 2.13 16.35 -10.85
N ALA A 154 1.31 15.31 -10.77
CA ALA A 154 -0.12 15.38 -11.10
C ALA A 154 -0.87 16.31 -10.15
N PHE A 155 -0.56 16.21 -8.86
CA PHE A 155 -1.15 16.98 -7.79
C PHE A 155 -0.73 18.46 -7.84
N TYR A 156 0.56 18.73 -8.03
CA TYR A 156 1.10 20.08 -8.12
C TYR A 156 0.50 20.86 -9.31
N LYS A 157 0.36 20.21 -10.47
CA LYS A 157 -0.26 20.84 -11.64
C LYS A 157 -1.73 21.22 -11.40
N ALA A 158 -2.48 20.40 -10.67
CA ALA A 158 -3.87 20.67 -10.36
C ALA A 158 -4.00 21.86 -9.38
N ASN A 159 -3.24 21.85 -8.28
CA ASN A 159 -3.26 22.94 -7.29
C ASN A 159 -2.83 24.28 -7.89
N PHE A 160 -1.85 24.28 -8.81
CA PHE A 160 -1.40 25.51 -9.48
C PHE A 160 -2.51 26.11 -10.38
N ILE A 161 -3.28 25.27 -11.07
CA ILE A 161 -4.41 25.72 -11.89
C ILE A 161 -5.50 26.32 -10.99
N GLU A 162 -5.83 25.65 -9.88
CA GLU A 162 -6.89 26.09 -8.95
C GLU A 162 -6.56 27.44 -8.29
N GLN A 163 -5.31 27.67 -7.89
CA GLN A 163 -4.84 28.98 -7.42
C GLN A 163 -4.92 30.07 -8.49
N THR A 164 -4.64 29.74 -9.76
CA THR A 164 -4.73 30.72 -10.87
C THR A 164 -6.17 31.13 -11.16
N TYR A 165 -7.13 30.22 -11.00
CA TYR A 165 -8.56 30.53 -11.16
C TYR A 165 -9.12 31.35 -10.00
N GLN A 166 -8.80 31.00 -8.76
CA GLN A 166 -9.22 31.78 -7.58
C GLN A 166 -8.70 33.23 -7.63
N ASN A 167 -7.46 33.44 -8.07
CA ASN A 167 -6.86 34.77 -8.17
C ASN A 167 -7.45 35.62 -9.32
N LYS A 168 -8.13 35.00 -10.29
CA LYS A 168 -8.85 35.68 -11.38
C LYS A 168 -10.29 36.04 -11.04
N LEU A 169 -10.89 35.41 -10.03
CA LEU A 169 -12.25 35.69 -9.54
C LEU A 169 -12.28 36.75 -8.43
N SER A 170 -11.11 37.11 -7.89
CA SER A 170 -10.92 38.14 -6.87
C SER A 170 -10.53 39.52 -7.43
N ILE A 171 -10.62 39.72 -8.75
CA ILE A 171 -10.44 41.01 -9.46
C ILE A 171 -11.75 41.30 -10.20
#